data_AF-W5NXH6-F1
#
_entry.id   AF-W5NXH6-F1
#
_cell.length_a   1.000
_cell.length_b   1.000
_cell.length_c   1.000
_cell.angle_alpha   90.00
_cell.angle_beta   90.00
_cell.angle_gamma   90.00
#
_symmetry.space_group_name_H-M   'P 1'
#
loop_
_entity.id
_entity.type
_entity.pdbx_description
1 polymer ?
#
loop_
_entity_poly.entity_id
_entity_poly.type
_entity_poly.pdbx_seq_one_letter_code
_entity_poly.pdbx_strand_id
1 'polypeptide(L)' 'SGLESAQQMEPAAFKALYSSEKPKPEDKILIFFCRMGRRGLQAMQLTWNLRYKGAQNYEGAYREWFQKEG' A
#
# COMPACT_ATOMS: atom_id res chain seq x y z
N SER A 1 0.70 2.76 -13.83
CA SER A 1 -0.45 2.91 -12.91
C SER A 1 -0.13 3.97 -11.86
N GLY A 2 -1.13 4.54 -11.15
CA GLY A 2 -0.86 5.57 -10.13
C GLY A 2 0.02 5.07 -8.97
N LEU A 3 0.00 3.77 -8.66
CA LEU A 3 0.85 3.16 -7.64
C LEU A 3 2.33 3.19 -8.02
N GLU A 4 2.66 2.81 -9.26
CA GLU A 4 4.05 2.82 -9.74
C GLU A 4 4.61 4.24 -9.77
N SER A 5 3.80 5.22 -10.18
CA SER A 5 4.17 6.63 -10.13
C SER A 5 4.44 7.10 -8.70
N ALA A 6 3.59 6.73 -7.74
CA ALA A 6 3.77 7.08 -6.32
C ALA A 6 5.08 6.51 -5.75
N GLN A 7 5.49 5.31 -6.15
CA GLN A 7 6.74 4.69 -5.70
C GLN A 7 7.99 5.42 -6.22
N GLN A 8 7.88 6.08 -7.37
CA GLN A 8 8.98 6.82 -8.00
C GLN A 8 9.06 8.30 -7.57
N MET A 9 8.08 8.81 -6.80
CA MET A 9 8.09 10.20 -6.36
C MET A 9 9.25 10.49 -5.41
N GLU A 10 9.80 11.70 -5.48
CA GLU A 10 10.67 12.21 -4.42
C GLU A 10 9.91 12.27 -3.08
N PRO A 11 10.56 12.00 -1.93
CA PRO A 11 9.88 11.95 -0.63
C PRO A 11 9.06 13.19 -0.30
N ALA A 12 9.57 14.39 -0.61
CA ALA A 12 8.86 15.64 -0.39
C ALA A 12 7.59 15.77 -1.26
N ALA A 13 7.66 15.33 -2.53
CA ALA A 13 6.52 15.34 -3.44
C ALA A 13 5.44 14.33 -3.01
N PHE A 14 5.87 13.13 -2.58
CA PHE A 14 4.97 12.13 -2.02
C PHE A 14 4.25 12.66 -0.78
N LYS A 15 5.00 13.27 0.15
CA LYS A 15 4.43 13.86 1.37
C LYS A 15 3.46 14.99 1.08
N ALA A 16 3.76 15.85 0.10
CA ALA A 16 2.85 16.91 -0.32
C ALA A 16 1.53 16.35 -0.89
N LEU A 17 1.61 15.29 -1.72
CA LEU A 17 0.43 14.71 -2.38
C LEU A 17 -0.42 13.83 -1.46
N TYR A 18 0.21 13.00 -0.62
CA TYR A 18 -0.46 11.98 0.20
C TYR A 18 -0.53 12.33 1.68
N SER A 19 0.03 13.48 2.08
CA SER A 19 0.08 13.95 3.48
C SER A 19 0.69 12.92 4.45
N SER A 20 1.51 12.01 3.94
CA SER A 20 2.13 10.90 4.65
C SER A 20 3.58 10.75 4.21
N GLU A 21 4.44 10.27 5.10
CA GLU A 21 5.83 9.96 4.73
C GLU A 21 5.86 8.87 3.66
N LYS A 22 6.78 9.00 2.69
CA LYS A 22 6.99 7.97 1.69
C LYS A 22 7.56 6.71 2.37
N PRO A 23 6.94 5.53 2.19
CA PRO A 23 7.49 4.28 2.72
C PRO A 23 8.87 3.98 2.14
N LYS A 24 9.74 3.41 2.97
CA LYS A 24 11.08 2.95 2.62
C LYS A 24 11.07 1.45 2.31
N PRO A 25 11.96 0.95 1.42
CA PRO A 25 12.05 -0.48 1.13
C PRO A 25 12.32 -1.36 2.36
N GLU A 26 12.98 -0.80 3.38
CA GLU A 26 13.34 -1.48 4.63
C GLU A 26 12.22 -1.48 5.68
N ASP A 27 11.11 -0.76 5.43
CA ASP A 27 9.98 -0.72 6.35
C ASP A 27 9.41 -2.14 6.53
N LYS A 28 9.29 -2.57 7.79
CA LYS A 28 8.92 -3.95 8.14
C LYS A 28 7.45 -4.27 7.86
N ILE A 29 6.60 -3.24 7.86
CA ILE A 29 5.14 -3.40 7.75
C ILE A 29 4.58 -2.34 6.81
N LEU A 30 4.12 -2.78 5.64
CA LEU A 30 3.40 -1.96 4.68
C LEU A 30 2.15 -2.70 4.22
N ILE A 31 1.00 -2.36 4.80
CA ILE A 31 -0.26 -3.07 4.56
C ILE A 31 -1.04 -2.40 3.44
N PHE A 32 -1.34 -3.18 2.41
CA PHE A 32 -2.24 -2.80 1.32
C PHE A 32 -3.61 -3.43 1.56
N PHE A 33 -4.66 -2.67 1.28
CA PHE A 33 -6.03 -3.15 1.28
C PHE A 33 -6.85 -2.38 0.24
N CYS A 34 -8.02 -2.90 -0.09
CA CYS A 34 -9.00 -2.14 -0.86
C CYS A 34 -10.41 -2.45 -0.35
N ARG A 35 -11.46 -2.16 -1.13
CA ARG A 35 -12.82 -2.49 -0.74
C ARG A 35 -13.10 -4.01 -0.69
N MET A 36 -12.54 -4.79 -1.63
CA MET A 36 -12.88 -6.20 -1.86
C MET A 36 -11.64 -7.11 -2.04
N GLY A 37 -10.47 -6.70 -1.54
CA GLY A 37 -9.22 -7.48 -1.59
C GLY A 37 -8.43 -7.40 -2.89
N ARG A 38 -9.06 -7.55 -4.08
CA ARG A 38 -8.33 -7.73 -5.37
C ARG A 38 -7.29 -6.66 -5.69
N ARG A 39 -7.61 -5.38 -5.50
CA ARG A 39 -6.66 -4.27 -5.77
C ARG A 39 -5.55 -4.17 -4.73
N GLY A 40 -5.82 -4.56 -3.48
CA GLY A 40 -4.82 -4.59 -2.42
C GLY A 40 -3.75 -5.63 -2.71
N LEU A 41 -4.17 -6.82 -3.16
CA LEU A 41 -3.27 -7.89 -3.61
C LEU A 41 -2.40 -7.43 -4.79
N GLN A 42 -2.99 -6.84 -5.81
CA GLN A 42 -2.23 -6.33 -6.97
C GLN A 42 -1.21 -5.26 -6.56
N ALA A 43 -1.60 -4.35 -5.68
CA ALA A 43 -0.69 -3.30 -5.20
C ALA A 43 0.48 -3.88 -4.41
N MET A 44 0.21 -4.79 -3.49
CA MET A 44 1.24 -5.48 -2.72
C MET A 44 2.23 -6.24 -3.63
N GLN A 45 1.75 -6.93 -4.67
CA GLN A 45 2.62 -7.63 -5.63
C GLN A 45 3.53 -6.68 -6.41
N LEU A 46 3.02 -5.53 -6.87
CA LEU A 46 3.82 -4.51 -7.54
C LEU A 46 4.90 -3.95 -6.61
N THR A 47 4.54 -3.63 -5.37
CA THR A 47 5.47 -3.10 -4.37
C THR A 47 6.55 -4.13 -3.99
N TRP A 48 6.22 -5.43 -3.97
CA TRP A 48 7.20 -6.51 -3.77
C TRP A 48 8.23 -6.58 -4.91
N ASN A 49 7.79 -6.42 -6.16
CA ASN A 49 8.69 -6.37 -7.33
C ASN A 49 9.67 -5.20 -7.24
N LEU A 50 9.28 -4.12 -6.55
CA LEU A 50 10.11 -2.95 -6.25
C LEU A 50 10.93 -3.10 -4.95
N ARG A 51 11.07 -4.32 -4.44
CA ARG A 51 11.95 -4.72 -3.32
C ARG A 51 11.51 -4.28 -1.92
N TYR A 52 10.28 -3.80 -1.76
CA TYR A 52 9.69 -3.55 -0.44
C TYR A 52 9.30 -4.88 0.22
N LYS A 53 10.16 -5.40 1.10
CA LYS A 53 9.99 -6.75 1.67
C LYS A 53 8.93 -6.85 2.77
N GLY A 54 8.58 -5.73 3.40
CA GLY A 54 7.51 -5.65 4.39
C GLY A 54 6.10 -5.51 3.80
N ALA A 55 5.94 -5.55 2.47
CA ALA A 55 4.66 -5.40 1.81
C ALA A 55 3.73 -6.60 2.08
N GLN A 56 2.53 -6.32 2.59
CA GLN A 56 1.52 -7.30 2.96
C GLN A 56 0.16 -6.88 2.42
N ASN A 57 -0.72 -7.85 2.15
CA ASN A 57 -2.10 -7.59 1.77
C ASN A 57 -3.03 -8.02 2.90
N TYR A 58 -3.91 -7.11 3.32
CA TYR A 58 -5.05 -7.48 4.15
C TYR A 58 -6.19 -7.99 3.25
N GLU A 59 -6.28 -9.32 3.13
CA GLU A 59 -7.19 -10.00 2.20
C GLU A 59 -8.68 -9.73 2.50
N GLY A 60 -9.03 -9.71 3.79
CA GLY A 60 -10.36 -9.34 4.29
C GLY A 60 -10.85 -7.98 3.81
N ALA A 61 -9.88 -7.10 3.57
CA ALA A 61 -10.08 -5.77 3.04
C ALA A 61 -11.04 -4.94 3.91
N TYR A 62 -11.47 -3.79 3.39
CA TYR A 62 -12.40 -2.93 4.13
C TYR A 62 -13.73 -3.64 4.46
N ARG A 63 -14.20 -4.55 3.61
CA ARG A 63 -15.49 -5.22 3.81
C ARG A 63 -15.51 -6.11 5.05
N GLU A 64 -14.45 -6.90 5.29
CA GLU A 64 -14.36 -7.70 6.51
C GLU A 64 -14.25 -6.82 7.75
N TRP A 65 -13.41 -5.78 7.70
CA TRP A 65 -13.27 -4.84 8.81
C TRP A 65 -14.61 -4.18 9.17
N PHE A 66 -15.34 -3.66 8.17
CA PHE A 66 -16.65 -3.02 8.36
C PHE A 66 -17.70 -3.98 8.95
N GLN A 67 -17.64 -5.27 8.63
CA GLN A 67 -18.56 -6.26 9.19
C GLN A 67 -18.27 -6.62 10.65
N LYS A 68 -17.01 -6.48 11.10
CA LYS A 68 -16.57 -6.85 12.45
C LYS A 68 -16.54 -5.67 13.41
N GLU A 69 -16.14 -4.50 12.92
CA GLU A 69 -15.75 -3.34 13.73
C GLU A 69 -16.49 -2.04 13.34
N GLY A 70 -17.34 -2.09 12.31
CA GLY A 70 -18.05 -0.93 11.74
C GLY A 70 -19.33 -0.54 12.47
#